data_AF-A0A524NPU0-F1
#
_entry.id   AF-A0A524NPU0-F1
#
_cell.length_a   1.000
_cell.length_b   1.000
_cell.length_c   1.000
_cell.angle_alpha   90.00
_cell.angle_beta   90.00
_cell.angle_gamma   90.00
#
_symmetry.space_group_name_H-M   'P 1'
#
loop_
_entity.id
_entity.type
_entity.pdbx_description
1 polymer ?
#
loop_
_entity_poly.entity_id
_entity_poly.type
_entity_poly.pdbx_seq_one_letter_code
_entity_poly.pdbx_strand_id
1 'polypeptide(L)'
;MEAQAATHSHIASRCPSTHRSSWSCSVVTPVLTGTTRVRGHCARARHCATKTLQRLAVNPQPRRYSPRPLPAYRYTPGSSDPHPVRHPTGHSYNREVRSERLDPSRWRECETYLYAIDLFNEAYWWESHEALEALWKGSGPQSPVGRFLQGLIQLAAACLKRRAGSAAPAARLLERGSPLVLAAGDGFLGVDTSRLVSDVGRYIGSAGTQPPWIRLGDR
;
A
#
# COMPACT_ATOMS: atom_id res chain seq x y z
N MET A 1 -6.82 42.71 -60.41
CA MET A 1 -7.73 43.34 -59.43
C MET A 1 -7.95 42.33 -58.32
N GLU A 2 -7.73 42.62 -57.04
CA GLU A 2 -7.28 43.88 -56.41
C GLU A 2 -6.66 43.61 -55.01
N ALA A 3 -5.99 44.64 -54.45
CA ALA A 3 -5.72 44.95 -53.03
C ALA A 3 -5.53 43.82 -51.98
N GLN A 4 -4.43 43.75 -51.21
CA GLN A 4 -4.01 44.66 -50.11
C GLN A 4 -4.98 44.69 -48.89
N ALA A 5 -4.55 44.72 -47.62
CA ALA A 5 -3.21 44.61 -47.00
C ALA A 5 -3.30 44.23 -45.50
N ALA A 6 -2.14 44.19 -44.82
CA ALA A 6 -1.96 44.13 -43.35
C ALA A 6 -2.56 45.38 -42.64
N THR A 7 -2.70 45.50 -41.31
CA THR A 7 -1.83 45.15 -40.15
C THR A 7 -2.71 44.74 -38.93
N HIS A 8 -2.33 44.67 -37.63
CA HIS A 8 -1.19 45.14 -36.84
C HIS A 8 -1.00 44.31 -35.53
N SER A 9 0.14 44.46 -34.86
CA SER A 9 0.44 43.87 -33.54
C SER A 9 -0.02 44.76 -32.37
N HIS A 10 -0.18 44.18 -31.17
CA HIS A 10 0.24 44.85 -29.94
C HIS A 10 0.71 43.87 -28.86
N ILE A 11 1.84 44.19 -28.23
CA ILE A 11 2.41 43.49 -27.06
C ILE A 11 2.30 44.43 -25.86
N ALA A 12 2.00 43.91 -24.67
CA ALA A 12 2.19 44.59 -23.40
C ALA A 12 2.56 43.57 -22.30
N SER A 13 3.55 43.90 -21.46
CA SER A 13 4.14 42.97 -20.49
C SER A 13 4.42 43.65 -19.15
N ARG A 14 4.05 43.01 -18.03
CA ARG A 14 4.65 43.02 -16.67
C ARG A 14 3.73 42.23 -15.73
N CYS A 15 4.19 41.29 -14.87
CA CYS A 15 5.16 41.37 -13.75
C CYS A 15 4.55 41.92 -12.43
N PRO A 16 5.03 41.46 -11.25
CA PRO A 16 4.12 40.77 -10.31
C PRO A 16 4.04 41.42 -8.91
N SER A 17 3.19 40.87 -8.06
CA SER A 17 3.15 41.17 -6.61
C SER A 17 3.37 39.91 -5.76
N THR A 18 3.99 40.11 -4.60
CA THR A 18 4.28 39.07 -3.60
C THR A 18 3.25 39.11 -2.47
N HIS A 19 3.04 37.98 -1.79
CA HIS A 19 2.80 38.08 -0.34
C HIS A 19 3.48 36.97 0.44
N ARG A 20 4.04 37.36 1.58
CA ARG A 20 4.76 36.54 2.55
C ARG A 20 3.97 36.59 3.85
N SER A 21 3.73 35.45 4.49
CA SER A 21 3.09 35.38 5.81
C SER A 21 4.08 34.82 6.83
N SER A 22 4.59 35.70 7.70
CA SER A 22 5.52 35.34 8.77
C SER A 22 4.79 34.73 9.95
N TRP A 23 5.23 33.57 10.41
CA TRP A 23 4.83 33.02 11.71
C TRP A 23 5.65 33.73 12.79
N SER A 24 4.99 34.52 13.64
CA SER A 24 5.66 35.19 14.76
C SER A 24 5.87 34.20 15.91
N CYS A 25 7.05 34.24 16.54
CA CYS A 25 7.38 33.43 17.69
C CYS A 25 7.54 34.34 18.92
N SER A 26 6.79 34.06 19.97
CA SER A 26 6.87 34.80 21.24
C SER A 26 7.09 33.83 22.39
N VAL A 27 8.36 33.58 22.72
CA VAL A 27 8.76 32.87 23.95
C VAL A 27 8.88 33.90 25.07
N VAL A 28 8.19 33.71 26.19
CA VAL A 28 8.32 34.58 27.38
C VAL A 28 8.49 33.73 28.64
N THR A 29 9.68 33.84 29.22
CA THR A 29 10.09 33.49 30.59
C THR A 29 11.18 34.50 30.99
N PRO A 30 11.63 34.60 32.26
CA PRO A 30 11.19 33.90 33.47
C PRO A 30 10.76 34.89 34.59
N VAL A 31 10.59 34.39 35.82
CA VAL A 31 11.33 34.86 37.02
C VAL A 31 11.11 33.85 38.16
N LEU A 32 12.14 33.60 38.97
CA LEU A 32 12.09 32.79 40.18
C LEU A 32 12.75 33.55 41.33
N THR A 33 12.10 33.56 42.50
CA THR A 33 12.63 34.07 43.77
C THR A 33 12.15 33.17 44.92
N GLY A 34 12.94 33.08 45.99
CA GLY A 34 12.57 32.32 47.20
C GLY A 34 13.55 31.21 47.57
N THR A 35 14.53 31.51 48.42
CA THR A 35 15.49 30.55 48.99
C THR A 35 15.13 30.19 50.43
N THR A 36 14.97 28.90 50.74
CA THR A 36 15.10 28.39 52.12
C THR A 36 15.80 27.03 52.13
N ARG A 37 16.55 26.73 53.20
CA ARG A 37 17.48 25.60 53.33
C ARG A 37 17.05 24.70 54.48
N VAL A 38 16.84 23.41 54.24
CA VAL A 38 16.66 22.38 55.29
C VAL A 38 17.58 21.19 55.02
N ARG A 39 18.13 20.58 56.07
CA ARG A 39 19.00 19.40 56.01
C ARG A 39 18.14 18.12 55.95
N GLY A 40 18.53 17.12 55.15
CA GLY A 40 17.83 15.84 55.09
C GLY A 40 18.64 14.70 54.46
N HIS A 41 19.21 13.85 55.32
CA HIS A 41 19.67 12.47 55.12
C HIS A 41 20.26 12.00 53.78
N CYS A 42 21.50 11.52 53.84
CA CYS A 42 22.11 10.71 52.78
C CYS A 42 21.45 9.32 52.71
N ALA A 43 20.71 9.06 51.63
CA ALA A 43 20.23 7.73 51.29
C ALA A 43 20.53 7.46 49.80
N ARG A 44 21.69 6.86 49.51
CA ARG A 44 22.04 6.39 48.15
C ARG A 44 21.22 5.13 47.80
N ALA A 45 19.93 5.33 47.54
CA ALA A 45 19.08 4.35 46.86
C ALA A 45 19.65 4.12 45.45
N ARG A 46 20.50 3.09 45.31
CA ARG A 46 21.01 2.62 44.03
C ARG A 46 19.83 2.16 43.19
N HIS A 47 19.36 3.05 42.32
CA HIS A 47 18.45 2.71 41.25
C HIS A 47 19.21 1.82 40.27
N CYS A 48 19.28 0.54 40.60
CA CYS A 48 19.50 -0.50 39.61
C CYS A 48 18.27 -0.46 38.71
N ALA A 49 18.33 0.39 37.69
CA ALA A 49 17.33 0.45 36.65
C ALA A 49 17.45 -0.86 35.87
N THR A 50 16.78 -1.90 36.37
CA THR A 50 16.59 -3.16 35.67
C THR A 50 15.96 -2.79 34.35
N LYS A 51 16.79 -2.72 33.31
CA LYS A 51 16.40 -2.34 31.97
C LYS A 51 15.65 -3.53 31.43
N THR A 52 14.38 -3.64 31.82
CA THR A 52 13.45 -4.66 31.35
C THR A 52 13.49 -4.59 29.85
N LEU A 53 14.23 -5.52 29.25
CA LEU A 53 14.17 -5.79 27.83
C LEU A 53 12.79 -6.40 27.62
N GLN A 54 11.80 -5.50 27.49
CA GLN A 54 10.45 -5.82 27.11
C GLN A 54 10.58 -6.46 25.74
N ARG A 55 10.72 -7.79 25.76
CA ARG A 55 11.00 -8.63 24.60
C ARG A 55 9.92 -8.29 23.61
N LEU A 56 10.28 -7.52 22.58
CA LEU A 56 9.36 -7.13 21.51
C LEU A 56 8.71 -8.44 21.08
N ALA A 57 7.40 -8.53 21.28
CA ALA A 57 6.68 -9.74 20.93
C ALA A 57 6.90 -9.92 19.44
N VAL A 58 7.71 -10.91 19.08
CA VAL A 58 7.87 -11.35 17.70
C VAL A 58 6.54 -11.95 17.35
N ASN A 59 5.61 -11.08 16.97
CA ASN A 59 4.32 -11.42 16.42
C ASN A 59 4.65 -12.26 15.19
N PRO A 60 4.48 -13.59 15.25
CA PRO A 60 4.95 -14.43 14.18
C PRO A 60 4.02 -14.16 13.02
N GLN A 61 4.51 -13.41 12.03
CA GLN A 61 3.78 -13.24 10.78
C GLN A 61 3.42 -14.65 10.31
N PRO A 62 2.13 -14.94 10.03
CA PRO A 62 1.71 -16.29 9.73
C PRO A 62 2.58 -16.80 8.57
N ARG A 63 3.03 -18.06 8.67
CA ARG A 63 3.87 -18.67 7.62
C ARG A 63 3.19 -18.45 6.28
N ARG A 64 3.98 -18.05 5.28
CA ARG A 64 3.52 -17.93 3.89
C ARG A 64 2.68 -19.14 3.49
N TYR A 65 1.55 -18.87 2.84
CA TYR A 65 0.60 -19.88 2.43
C TYR A 65 1.17 -20.79 1.32
N SER A 66 2.03 -20.24 0.47
CA SER A 66 2.79 -20.95 -0.57
C SER A 66 4.24 -21.22 -0.15
N PRO A 67 4.80 -22.41 -0.50
CA PRO A 67 6.22 -22.70 -0.33
C PRO A 67 7.12 -21.97 -1.35
N ARG A 68 6.58 -21.34 -2.39
CA ARG A 68 7.38 -20.68 -3.44
C ARG A 68 8.26 -19.56 -2.85
N PRO A 69 9.48 -19.37 -3.37
CA PRO A 69 10.29 -18.20 -3.04
C PRO A 69 9.60 -16.95 -3.59
N LEU A 70 9.76 -15.83 -2.88
CA LEU A 70 9.36 -14.51 -3.39
C LEU A 70 10.30 -14.11 -4.56
N PRO A 71 9.84 -13.21 -5.46
CA PRO A 71 10.68 -12.66 -6.52
C PRO A 71 11.88 -11.90 -5.95
N ALA A 72 13.00 -11.88 -6.70
CA ALA A 72 14.26 -11.31 -6.24
C ALA A 72 14.21 -9.79 -5.92
N TYR A 73 13.24 -9.08 -6.49
CA TYR A 73 12.95 -7.67 -6.25
C TYR A 73 11.46 -7.43 -6.49
N ARG A 74 10.98 -6.26 -6.06
CA ARG A 74 9.59 -5.84 -6.14
C ARG A 74 9.43 -4.72 -7.15
N TYR A 75 8.81 -5.02 -8.28
CA TYR A 75 8.64 -4.05 -9.33
C TYR A 75 7.69 -2.92 -8.92
N THR A 76 8.18 -1.68 -9.00
CA THR A 76 7.36 -0.48 -8.89
C THR A 76 7.51 0.29 -10.21
N PRO A 77 6.44 0.54 -10.98
CA PRO A 77 6.56 1.26 -12.25
C PRO A 77 7.25 2.62 -12.06
N GLY A 78 8.36 2.85 -12.78
CA GLY A 78 9.23 4.02 -12.62
C GLY A 78 10.44 3.83 -11.71
N SER A 79 10.65 2.64 -11.12
CA SER A 79 11.91 2.26 -10.46
C SER A 79 13.03 1.97 -11.46
N SER A 80 14.27 1.90 -10.97
CA SER A 80 15.44 1.40 -11.71
C SER A 80 15.44 -0.11 -11.97
N ASP A 81 14.58 -0.87 -11.28
CA ASP A 81 14.51 -2.33 -11.42
C ASP A 81 14.03 -2.76 -12.82
N PRO A 82 14.60 -3.85 -13.40
CA PRO A 82 14.21 -4.33 -14.72
C PRO A 82 12.74 -4.76 -14.73
N HIS A 83 12.00 -4.40 -15.78
CA HIS A 83 10.57 -4.75 -15.88
C HIS A 83 10.40 -6.28 -15.94
N PRO A 84 9.69 -6.93 -14.98
CA PRO A 84 9.77 -8.38 -14.77
C PRO A 84 9.49 -9.27 -15.98
N VAL A 85 8.54 -8.92 -16.85
CA VAL A 85 8.19 -9.70 -18.05
C VAL A 85 8.73 -9.10 -19.36
N ARG A 86 9.17 -7.83 -19.38
CA ARG A 86 9.58 -7.13 -20.62
C ARG A 86 11.09 -6.98 -20.79
N HIS A 87 11.85 -7.03 -19.70
CA HIS A 87 13.31 -6.87 -19.74
C HIS A 87 14.00 -8.24 -19.68
N PRO A 88 15.08 -8.51 -20.44
CA PRO A 88 15.74 -9.83 -20.45
C PRO A 88 16.26 -10.33 -19.09
N THR A 89 16.57 -9.41 -18.16
CA THR A 89 16.96 -9.73 -16.77
C THR A 89 15.80 -9.64 -15.77
N GLY A 90 14.56 -9.51 -16.25
CA GLY A 90 13.37 -9.43 -15.41
C GLY A 90 13.04 -10.78 -14.76
N HIS A 91 12.56 -10.78 -13.50
CA HIS A 91 12.36 -12.01 -12.72
C HIS A 91 11.23 -12.94 -13.23
N SER A 92 10.50 -12.52 -14.26
CA SER A 92 9.46 -13.29 -14.96
C SER A 92 9.65 -13.29 -16.49
N TYR A 93 10.85 -12.97 -16.99
CA TYR A 93 11.13 -12.93 -18.41
C TYR A 93 11.00 -14.32 -19.05
N ASN A 94 10.38 -14.39 -20.23
CA ASN A 94 10.04 -15.63 -20.95
C ASN A 94 9.28 -16.69 -20.11
N ARG A 95 8.60 -16.31 -19.02
CA ARG A 95 7.78 -17.23 -18.21
C ARG A 95 6.33 -17.21 -18.69
N GLU A 96 5.85 -18.35 -19.18
CA GLU A 96 4.45 -18.56 -19.51
C GLU A 96 3.58 -18.45 -18.24
N VAL A 97 2.61 -17.53 -18.25
CA VAL A 97 1.62 -17.39 -17.19
C VAL A 97 0.33 -18.08 -17.63
N ARG A 98 0.15 -19.33 -17.18
CA ARG A 98 -1.06 -20.12 -17.49
C ARG A 98 -2.27 -19.55 -16.76
N SER A 99 -3.39 -19.44 -17.46
CA SER A 99 -4.68 -19.05 -16.86
C SER A 99 -5.33 -20.26 -16.21
N GLU A 100 -5.33 -20.29 -14.87
CA GLU A 100 -5.89 -21.37 -14.05
C GLU A 100 -7.30 -20.99 -13.56
N ARG A 101 -8.21 -21.96 -13.46
CA ARG A 101 -9.55 -21.73 -12.90
C ARG A 101 -9.54 -21.98 -11.40
N LEU A 102 -9.84 -20.96 -10.61
CA LEU A 102 -9.97 -21.06 -9.16
C LEU A 102 -11.32 -21.70 -8.80
N ASP A 103 -11.28 -22.90 -8.23
CA ASP A 103 -12.46 -23.56 -7.65
C ASP A 103 -12.74 -23.00 -6.24
N PRO A 104 -13.91 -22.38 -5.99
CA PRO A 104 -14.22 -21.80 -4.68
C PRO A 104 -14.44 -22.83 -3.57
N SER A 105 -14.64 -24.11 -3.90
CA SER A 105 -14.73 -25.20 -2.92
C SER A 105 -13.36 -25.80 -2.55
N ARG A 106 -12.34 -25.57 -3.38
CA ARG A 106 -10.98 -26.15 -3.25
C ARG A 106 -9.89 -25.08 -3.31
N TRP A 107 -10.21 -23.86 -2.89
CA TRP A 107 -9.32 -22.69 -3.01
C TRP A 107 -7.97 -22.86 -2.30
N ARG A 108 -7.94 -23.69 -1.24
CA ARG A 108 -6.73 -24.07 -0.48
C ARG A 108 -5.75 -24.95 -1.25
N GLU A 109 -6.17 -25.55 -2.36
CA GLU A 109 -5.32 -26.37 -3.23
C GLU A 109 -4.76 -25.57 -4.42
N CYS A 110 -5.33 -24.38 -4.69
CA CYS A 110 -4.86 -23.50 -5.75
C CYS A 110 -3.58 -22.76 -5.32
N GLU A 111 -2.44 -23.38 -5.62
CA GLU A 111 -1.10 -22.87 -5.33
C GLU A 111 -0.91 -21.41 -5.84
N THR A 112 -1.35 -21.14 -7.06
CA THR A 112 -1.32 -19.80 -7.68
C THR A 112 -2.08 -18.76 -6.85
N TYR A 113 -3.21 -19.14 -6.24
CA TYR A 113 -4.00 -18.25 -5.38
C TYR A 113 -3.26 -17.96 -4.07
N LEU A 114 -2.81 -19.00 -3.36
CA LEU A 114 -2.06 -18.85 -2.10
C LEU A 114 -0.81 -17.99 -2.28
N TYR A 115 -0.05 -18.21 -3.36
CA TYR A 115 1.12 -17.41 -3.71
C TYR A 115 0.76 -15.96 -4.05
N ALA A 116 -0.36 -15.70 -4.73
CA ALA A 116 -0.82 -14.34 -5.01
C ALA A 116 -1.19 -13.56 -3.74
N ILE A 117 -1.72 -14.24 -2.71
CA ILE A 117 -2.01 -13.66 -1.39
C ILE A 117 -0.72 -13.40 -0.60
N ASP A 118 0.26 -14.30 -0.63
CA ASP A 118 1.58 -14.05 -0.05
C ASP A 118 2.28 -12.84 -0.68
N LEU A 119 2.23 -12.72 -2.01
CA LEU A 119 2.73 -11.54 -2.72
C LEU A 119 2.00 -10.27 -2.27
N PHE A 120 0.68 -10.31 -2.05
CA PHE A 120 -0.05 -9.15 -1.52
C PHE A 120 0.42 -8.76 -0.10
N ASN A 121 0.58 -9.76 0.78
CA ASN A 121 0.91 -9.58 2.19
C ASN A 121 2.34 -9.08 2.41
N GLU A 122 3.28 -9.63 1.66
CA GLU A 122 4.65 -9.12 1.56
C GLU A 122 4.70 -7.80 0.78
N ALA A 123 3.58 -7.33 0.24
CA ALA A 123 3.39 -6.09 -0.51
C ALA A 123 4.11 -6.01 -1.87
N TYR A 124 4.36 -7.16 -2.50
CA TYR A 124 4.70 -7.35 -3.92
C TYR A 124 3.44 -7.17 -4.78
N TRP A 125 2.87 -5.96 -4.78
CA TRP A 125 1.55 -5.69 -5.33
C TRP A 125 1.46 -5.73 -6.86
N TRP A 126 2.56 -5.53 -7.58
CA TRP A 126 2.57 -5.72 -9.03
C TRP A 126 2.53 -7.21 -9.37
N GLU A 127 3.34 -8.02 -8.69
CA GLU A 127 3.43 -9.45 -8.90
C GLU A 127 2.15 -10.17 -8.45
N SER A 128 1.54 -9.71 -7.36
CA SER A 128 0.21 -10.14 -6.89
C SER A 128 -0.88 -9.82 -7.91
N HIS A 129 -0.85 -8.63 -8.52
CA HIS A 129 -1.76 -8.24 -9.60
C HIS A 129 -1.69 -9.22 -10.78
N GLU A 130 -0.50 -9.52 -11.31
CA GLU A 130 -0.36 -10.46 -12.44
C GLU A 130 -0.86 -11.87 -12.10
N ALA A 131 -0.56 -12.36 -10.89
CA ALA A 131 -0.96 -13.69 -10.44
C ALA A 131 -2.49 -13.81 -10.26
N LEU A 132 -3.13 -12.77 -9.72
CA LEU A 132 -4.59 -12.70 -9.64
C LEU A 132 -5.23 -12.53 -11.03
N GLU A 133 -4.61 -11.81 -11.97
CA GLU A 133 -5.13 -11.62 -13.32
C GLU A 133 -5.14 -12.94 -14.12
N ALA A 134 -4.16 -13.82 -13.90
CA ALA A 134 -4.14 -15.17 -14.46
C ALA A 134 -5.33 -16.02 -14.00
N LEU A 135 -5.63 -15.98 -12.69
CA LEU A 135 -6.79 -16.65 -12.10
C LEU A 135 -8.11 -16.04 -12.54
N TRP A 136 -8.16 -14.71 -12.70
CA TRP A 136 -9.34 -13.98 -13.17
C TRP A 136 -9.74 -14.40 -14.60
N LYS A 137 -8.74 -14.53 -15.49
CA LYS A 137 -8.94 -15.03 -16.86
C LYS A 137 -9.47 -16.46 -16.86
N GLY A 138 -8.82 -17.38 -16.13
CA GLY A 138 -9.23 -18.79 -16.07
C GLY A 138 -10.57 -19.03 -15.35
N SER A 139 -10.97 -18.13 -14.43
CA SER A 139 -12.22 -18.24 -13.67
C SER A 139 -13.43 -17.57 -14.33
N GLY A 140 -13.23 -16.88 -15.47
CA GLY A 140 -14.28 -16.19 -16.21
C GLY A 140 -14.69 -14.85 -15.56
N PRO A 141 -14.45 -13.69 -16.21
CA PRO A 141 -14.60 -12.37 -15.59
C PRO A 141 -15.96 -12.03 -14.94
N GLN A 142 -17.06 -12.67 -15.38
CA GLN A 142 -18.41 -12.41 -14.84
C GLN A 142 -18.86 -13.43 -13.78
N SER A 143 -18.08 -14.48 -13.49
CA SER A 143 -18.39 -15.41 -12.40
C SER A 143 -18.23 -14.72 -11.03
N PRO A 144 -18.83 -15.23 -9.94
CA PRO A 144 -18.62 -14.66 -8.60
C PRO A 144 -17.14 -14.61 -8.21
N VAL A 145 -16.40 -15.68 -8.52
CA VAL A 145 -14.93 -15.76 -8.35
C VAL A 145 -14.22 -14.72 -9.21
N GLY A 146 -14.59 -14.58 -10.49
CA GLY A 146 -14.00 -13.58 -11.38
C GLY A 146 -14.22 -12.15 -10.89
N ARG A 147 -15.44 -11.80 -10.46
CA ARG A 147 -15.75 -10.47 -9.92
C ARG A 147 -14.97 -10.19 -8.62
N PHE A 148 -14.88 -11.15 -7.72
CA PHE A 148 -14.08 -11.04 -6.50
C PHE A 148 -12.59 -10.85 -6.78
N LEU A 149 -12.01 -11.65 -7.69
CA LEU A 149 -10.62 -11.51 -8.13
C LEU A 149 -10.37 -10.13 -8.77
N GLN A 150 -11.30 -9.63 -9.60
CA GLN A 150 -11.25 -8.26 -10.13
C GLN A 150 -11.28 -7.18 -9.03
N GLY A 151 -11.93 -7.47 -7.90
CA GLY A 151 -11.84 -6.68 -6.68
C GLY A 151 -10.42 -6.66 -6.11
N LEU A 152 -9.85 -7.85 -5.81
CA LEU A 152 -8.49 -7.98 -5.27
C LEU A 152 -7.41 -7.37 -6.18
N ILE A 153 -7.51 -7.57 -7.50
CA ILE A 153 -6.64 -6.96 -8.53
C ILE A 153 -6.63 -5.43 -8.40
N GLN A 154 -7.81 -4.82 -8.24
CA GLN A 154 -7.92 -3.36 -8.07
C GLN A 154 -7.40 -2.91 -6.70
N LEU A 155 -7.57 -3.68 -5.62
CA LEU A 155 -6.98 -3.35 -4.31
C LEU A 155 -5.45 -3.43 -4.34
N ALA A 156 -4.86 -4.44 -5.00
CA ALA A 156 -3.41 -4.55 -5.19
C ALA A 156 -2.88 -3.37 -6.01
N ALA A 157 -3.52 -3.05 -7.14
CA ALA A 157 -3.18 -1.88 -7.94
C ALA A 157 -3.32 -0.56 -7.16
N ALA A 158 -4.31 -0.44 -6.26
CA ALA A 158 -4.49 0.71 -5.39
C ALA A 158 -3.30 0.87 -4.42
N CYS A 159 -2.87 -0.21 -3.76
CA CYS A 159 -1.68 -0.20 -2.89
C CYS A 159 -0.41 0.14 -3.66
N LEU A 160 -0.23 -0.41 -4.88
CA LEU A 160 0.90 -0.08 -5.76
C LEU A 160 0.91 1.40 -6.15
N LYS A 161 -0.24 1.97 -6.53
CA LYS A 161 -0.37 3.41 -6.82
C LYS A 161 -0.11 4.28 -5.59
N ARG A 162 -0.57 3.86 -4.40
CA ARG A 162 -0.27 4.54 -3.13
C ARG A 162 1.24 4.56 -2.84
N ARG A 163 1.94 3.44 -3.03
CA ARG A 163 3.41 3.34 -2.91
C ARG A 163 4.13 4.27 -3.89
N ALA A 164 3.65 4.35 -5.13
CA ALA A 164 4.17 5.23 -6.19
C ALA A 164 3.66 6.69 -6.09
N GLY A 165 3.37 7.19 -4.87
CA GLY A 165 2.93 8.56 -4.59
C GLY A 165 1.58 8.98 -5.19
N SER A 166 0.93 8.11 -5.97
CA SER A 166 -0.23 8.40 -6.80
C SER A 166 -1.54 8.25 -6.01
N ALA A 167 -1.75 9.12 -5.02
CA ALA A 167 -2.85 9.02 -4.06
C ALA A 167 -4.26 9.03 -4.70
N ALA A 168 -4.56 9.96 -5.62
CA ALA A 168 -5.88 10.03 -6.25
C ALA A 168 -6.19 8.82 -7.18
N PRO A 169 -5.24 8.32 -8.00
CA PRO A 169 -5.40 7.03 -8.66
C PRO A 169 -5.59 5.85 -7.71
N ALA A 170 -4.94 5.83 -6.54
CA ALA A 170 -5.14 4.79 -5.53
C ALA A 170 -6.55 4.81 -4.94
N ALA A 171 -7.08 5.99 -4.57
CA ALA A 171 -8.45 6.14 -4.08
C ALA A 171 -9.50 5.61 -5.08
N ARG A 172 -9.37 5.99 -6.36
CA ARG A 172 -10.28 5.51 -7.43
C ARG A 172 -10.25 3.99 -7.64
N LEU A 173 -9.11 3.35 -7.39
CA LEU A 173 -8.97 1.89 -7.46
C LEU A 173 -9.57 1.20 -6.22
N LEU A 174 -9.45 1.80 -5.03
CA LEU A 174 -10.16 1.37 -3.82
C LEU A 174 -11.69 1.47 -4.00
N GLU A 175 -12.19 2.62 -4.47
CA GLU A 175 -13.62 2.89 -4.71
C GLU A 175 -14.25 1.85 -5.66
N ARG A 176 -13.52 1.44 -6.69
CA ARG A 176 -13.96 0.44 -7.68
C ARG A 176 -13.73 -1.01 -7.26
N GLY A 177 -12.69 -1.29 -6.47
CA GLY A 177 -12.34 -2.64 -6.02
C GLY A 177 -13.18 -3.10 -4.84
N SER A 178 -13.40 -2.23 -3.86
CA SER A 178 -14.06 -2.58 -2.59
C SER A 178 -15.46 -3.19 -2.75
N PRO A 179 -16.37 -2.64 -3.59
CA PRO A 179 -17.70 -3.21 -3.75
C PRO A 179 -17.68 -4.63 -4.33
N LEU A 180 -16.68 -4.98 -5.16
CA LEU A 180 -16.54 -6.31 -5.74
C LEU A 180 -16.02 -7.34 -4.72
N VAL A 181 -15.19 -6.91 -3.77
CA VAL A 181 -14.69 -7.77 -2.69
C VAL A 181 -15.77 -7.98 -1.62
N LEU A 182 -16.44 -6.90 -1.18
CA LEU A 182 -17.49 -6.97 -0.15
C LEU A 182 -18.74 -7.73 -0.62
N ALA A 183 -19.12 -7.62 -1.91
CA ALA A 183 -20.30 -8.30 -2.45
C ALA A 183 -20.18 -9.84 -2.48
N ALA A 184 -18.99 -10.40 -2.24
CA ALA A 184 -18.80 -11.84 -2.11
C ALA A 184 -19.04 -12.36 -0.66
N GLY A 185 -19.03 -11.47 0.33
CA GLY A 185 -19.20 -11.81 1.75
C GLY A 185 -17.91 -12.21 2.47
N ASP A 186 -17.90 -12.02 3.78
CA ASP A 186 -16.75 -12.38 4.63
C ASP A 186 -16.54 -13.91 4.68
N GLY A 187 -15.29 -14.31 4.47
CA GLY A 187 -14.87 -15.71 4.34
C GLY A 187 -14.86 -16.22 2.89
N PHE A 188 -15.26 -15.43 1.89
CA PHE A 188 -15.18 -15.86 0.49
C PHE A 188 -13.71 -16.10 0.08
N LEU A 189 -13.41 -17.31 -0.42
CA LEU A 189 -12.05 -17.81 -0.66
C LEU A 189 -11.14 -17.67 0.59
N GLY A 190 -11.72 -17.76 1.78
CA GLY A 190 -11.05 -17.58 3.07
C GLY A 190 -10.84 -16.13 3.51
N VAL A 191 -11.13 -15.12 2.68
CA VAL A 191 -10.75 -13.72 2.95
C VAL A 191 -11.72 -13.03 3.91
N ASP A 192 -11.17 -12.39 4.94
CA ASP A 192 -11.86 -11.38 5.76
C ASP A 192 -11.99 -10.07 4.93
N THR A 193 -13.11 -9.92 4.22
CA THR A 193 -13.35 -8.89 3.19
C THR A 193 -13.57 -7.50 3.79
N SER A 194 -14.37 -7.44 4.86
CA SER A 194 -14.66 -6.23 5.63
C SER A 194 -13.39 -5.64 6.22
N ARG A 195 -12.55 -6.49 6.81
CA ARG A 195 -11.23 -6.08 7.30
C ARG A 195 -10.29 -5.67 6.18
N LEU A 196 -10.19 -6.44 5.09
CA LEU A 196 -9.27 -6.15 4.00
C LEU A 196 -9.54 -4.76 3.40
N VAL A 197 -10.81 -4.45 3.12
CA VAL A 197 -11.19 -3.12 2.61
C VAL A 197 -10.88 -2.02 3.63
N SER A 198 -11.10 -2.25 4.92
CA SER A 198 -10.72 -1.32 5.99
C SER A 198 -9.21 -1.10 6.10
N ASP A 199 -8.40 -2.17 6.01
CA ASP A 199 -6.94 -2.12 6.05
C ASP A 199 -6.37 -1.39 4.82
N VAL A 200 -6.87 -1.68 3.61
CA VAL A 200 -6.46 -0.99 2.37
C VAL A 200 -6.88 0.48 2.40
N GLY A 201 -8.10 0.78 2.87
CA GLY A 201 -8.58 2.16 3.04
C GLY A 201 -7.68 2.99 3.95
N ARG A 202 -7.26 2.45 5.10
CA ARG A 202 -6.33 3.11 6.03
C ARG A 202 -4.91 3.27 5.47
N TYR A 203 -4.46 2.34 4.61
CA TYR A 203 -3.18 2.47 3.92
C TYR A 203 -3.19 3.58 2.83
N ILE A 204 -4.32 3.76 2.14
CA ILE A 204 -4.48 4.78 1.10
C ILE A 204 -4.74 6.16 1.70
N GLY A 205 -5.57 6.26 2.74
CA GLY A 205 -5.91 7.54 3.39
C GLY A 205 -4.76 8.15 4.21
N SER A 206 -4.06 7.34 5.01
CA SER A 206 -3.05 7.84 5.95
C SER A 206 -1.62 7.55 5.50
N ALA A 207 -0.69 8.46 5.79
CA ALA A 207 0.74 8.27 5.51
C ALA A 207 1.43 7.53 6.68
N GLY A 208 2.38 6.64 6.38
CA GLY A 208 3.09 5.87 7.40
C GLY A 208 2.32 4.67 7.98
N THR A 209 1.08 4.41 7.54
CA THR A 209 0.32 3.21 7.93
C THR A 209 1.03 1.93 7.51
N GLN A 210 0.94 0.88 8.34
CA GLN A 210 1.37 -0.46 7.95
C GLN A 210 0.63 -0.92 6.67
N PRO A 211 1.30 -1.65 5.76
CA PRO A 211 0.65 -2.31 4.63
C PRO A 211 -0.54 -3.20 5.05
N PRO A 212 -1.61 -3.28 4.24
CA PRO A 212 -2.73 -4.18 4.49
C PRO A 212 -2.30 -5.64 4.40
N TRP A 213 -2.91 -6.51 5.22
CA TRP A 213 -2.58 -7.93 5.29
C TRP A 213 -3.84 -8.79 5.16
N ILE A 214 -3.96 -9.53 4.07
CA ILE A 214 -5.00 -10.53 3.83
C ILE A 214 -4.77 -11.70 4.78
N ARG A 215 -5.76 -11.99 5.61
CA ARG A 215 -5.83 -13.22 6.42
C ARG A 215 -6.78 -14.18 5.73
N LEU A 216 -6.30 -15.39 5.47
CA LEU A 216 -7.10 -16.52 5.02
C LEU A 216 -7.57 -17.32 6.25
N GLY A 217 -8.88 -17.49 6.41
CA GLY A 217 -9.52 -18.21 7.51
C GLY A 217 -9.86 -19.66 7.16
N ASP A 218 -10.14 -20.48 8.19
CA ASP A 218 -10.32 -21.94 8.08
C ASP A 218 -11.77 -22.37 7.81
N ARG A 219 -12.38 -21.78 6.78
CA ARG A 219 -13.71 -22.12 6.25
C ARG A 219 -13.70 -22.10 4.72
#